data_AF-A0A971MJY3-F1
#
_entry.id   AF-A0A971MJY3-F1
#
_cell.length_a   1.000
_cell.length_b   1.000
_cell.length_c   1.000
_cell.angle_alpha   90.00
_cell.angle_beta   90.00
_cell.angle_gamma   90.00
#
_symmetry.space_group_name_H-M   'P 1'
#
loop_
_entity.id
_entity.type
_entity.pdbx_description
1 polymer ?
#
loop_
_entity_poly.entity_id
_entity_poly.type
_entity_poly.pdbx_seq_one_letter_code
_entity_poly.pdbx_strand_id
1 'polypeptide(L)'
;MKKDDILNKKFDSRKEEEKVIKEYINMYSDIDDEESEELIENLDVKTIKAFEEAMEKVATEYDREKTDSEILINYIRRKNNLEEIVSMAELKLNPPEGLNKEKIDVLFQNSGDFIELENLEIIETKKDLYLYDSTLWTGQYAATAVLLKEKDILEAIAQRTRRDCKIYPRPLQISALKDIPYNYSEDEILGAIARMKLDNRYSDIGTVTASNGGVCLYSSEYMSEKYAQALCEEIEVEWKKQQ
;
A
#
# COMPACT_ATOMS: atom_id res chain seq x y z
N MET A 1 -34.94 -33.93 5.46
CA MET A 1 -34.03 -34.15 6.60
C MET A 1 -33.21 -32.87 6.76
N LYS A 2 -32.85 -32.42 7.96
CA LYS A 2 -31.98 -31.22 8.07
C LYS A 2 -30.56 -31.58 7.64
N LYS A 3 -29.81 -30.60 7.12
CA LYS A 3 -28.43 -30.77 6.65
C LYS A 3 -27.54 -31.47 7.69
N ASP A 4 -27.67 -31.08 8.95
CA ASP A 4 -26.93 -31.67 10.07
C ASP A 4 -27.32 -33.13 10.38
N ASP A 5 -28.56 -33.53 10.10
CA ASP A 5 -29.03 -34.91 10.32
C ASP A 5 -28.39 -35.88 9.30
N ILE A 6 -28.09 -35.39 8.10
CA ILE A 6 -27.45 -36.14 7.00
C ILE A 6 -25.98 -36.39 7.34
N LEU A 7 -25.26 -35.34 7.78
CA LEU A 7 -23.80 -35.37 7.98
C LEU A 7 -23.36 -35.97 9.33
N ASN A 8 -24.27 -36.14 10.30
CA ASN A 8 -23.96 -36.73 11.62
C ASN A 8 -24.25 -38.23 11.73
N LYS A 9 -24.67 -38.87 10.62
CA LYS A 9 -24.99 -40.29 10.61
C LYS A 9 -23.71 -41.13 10.72
N LYS A 10 -23.78 -42.24 11.47
CA LYS A 10 -22.72 -43.25 11.47
C LYS A 10 -22.96 -44.23 10.33
N PHE A 11 -21.89 -44.65 9.66
CA PHE A 11 -21.95 -45.54 8.51
C PHE A 11 -21.28 -46.86 8.86
N ASP A 12 -21.98 -47.97 8.62
CA ASP A 12 -21.45 -49.31 8.83
C ASP A 12 -20.79 -49.85 7.55
N SER A 13 -20.97 -49.18 6.41
CA SER A 13 -20.32 -49.50 5.13
C SER A 13 -20.16 -48.30 4.20
N ARG A 14 -19.20 -48.40 3.26
CA ARG A 14 -18.96 -47.37 2.24
C ARG A 14 -20.19 -47.08 1.35
N LYS A 15 -20.97 -48.12 1.01
CA LYS A 15 -22.22 -47.97 0.25
C LYS A 15 -23.28 -47.12 0.96
N GLU A 16 -23.33 -47.19 2.30
CA GLU A 16 -24.24 -46.37 3.08
C GLU A 16 -23.78 -44.91 3.13
N GLU A 17 -22.48 -44.68 3.17
CA GLU A 17 -21.86 -43.36 3.14
C GLU A 17 -22.05 -42.69 1.77
N GLU A 18 -21.77 -43.39 0.67
CA GLU A 18 -21.98 -42.91 -0.71
C GLU A 18 -23.43 -42.52 -0.97
N LYS A 19 -24.39 -43.27 -0.42
CA LYS A 19 -25.81 -42.92 -0.53
C LYS A 19 -26.13 -41.58 0.14
N VAL A 20 -25.49 -41.31 1.28
CA VAL A 20 -25.65 -40.06 2.02
C VAL A 20 -24.95 -38.90 1.32
N ILE A 21 -23.76 -39.13 0.74
CA ILE A 21 -23.07 -38.13 -0.10
C ILE A 21 -23.92 -37.80 -1.34
N LYS A 22 -24.49 -38.80 -2.01
CA LYS A 22 -25.40 -38.60 -3.15
C LYS A 22 -26.65 -37.81 -2.77
N GLU A 23 -27.26 -38.13 -1.62
CA GLU A 23 -28.41 -37.38 -1.09
C GLU A 23 -28.03 -35.92 -0.79
N TYR A 24 -26.84 -35.70 -0.24
CA TYR A 24 -26.30 -34.37 0.04
C TYR A 24 -26.06 -33.55 -1.24
N ILE A 25 -25.32 -34.10 -2.20
CA ILE A 25 -25.01 -33.44 -3.49
C ILE A 25 -26.30 -33.04 -4.21
N ASN A 26 -27.26 -33.96 -4.33
CA ASN A 26 -28.54 -33.68 -4.99
C ASN A 26 -29.37 -32.59 -4.29
N MET A 27 -29.17 -32.37 -3.00
CA MET A 27 -29.93 -31.37 -2.23
C MET A 27 -29.27 -29.99 -2.20
N TYR A 28 -27.93 -29.92 -2.32
CA TYR A 28 -27.16 -28.71 -2.00
C TYR A 28 -26.17 -28.28 -3.10
N SER A 29 -26.14 -28.95 -4.25
CA SER A 29 -25.31 -28.57 -5.39
C SER A 29 -26.02 -28.81 -6.72
N ASP A 30 -25.70 -27.97 -7.72
CA ASP A 30 -26.24 -28.05 -9.08
C ASP A 30 -25.16 -28.52 -10.07
N ILE A 31 -24.47 -29.61 -9.72
CA ILE A 31 -23.43 -30.23 -10.56
C ILE A 31 -24.03 -31.35 -11.42
N ASP A 32 -23.37 -31.68 -12.53
CA ASP A 32 -23.87 -32.72 -13.43
C ASP A 32 -23.64 -34.15 -12.88
N ASP A 33 -24.26 -35.13 -13.54
CA ASP A 33 -24.24 -36.52 -13.09
C ASP A 33 -22.84 -37.13 -13.12
N GLU A 34 -21.97 -36.69 -14.04
CA GLU A 34 -20.60 -37.22 -14.19
C GLU A 34 -19.70 -36.71 -13.06
N GLU A 35 -19.75 -35.41 -12.77
CA GLU A 35 -19.04 -34.81 -11.63
C GLU A 35 -19.57 -35.33 -10.28
N SER A 36 -20.88 -35.56 -10.19
CA SER A 36 -21.52 -36.12 -8.99
C SER A 36 -21.01 -37.53 -8.68
N GLU A 37 -20.89 -38.40 -9.68
CA GLU A 37 -20.36 -39.75 -9.50
C GLU A 37 -18.89 -39.73 -9.07
N GLU A 38 -18.06 -38.88 -9.68
CA GLU A 38 -16.66 -38.72 -9.29
C GLU A 38 -16.51 -38.24 -7.83
N LEU A 39 -17.33 -37.28 -7.41
CA LEU A 39 -17.32 -36.77 -6.04
C LEU A 39 -17.81 -37.79 -5.02
N ILE A 40 -18.83 -38.59 -5.35
CA ILE A 40 -19.32 -39.67 -4.48
C ILE A 40 -18.23 -40.71 -4.23
N GLU A 41 -17.44 -41.06 -5.26
CA GLU A 41 -16.35 -42.03 -5.11
C GLU A 41 -15.19 -41.51 -4.27
N ASN A 42 -14.86 -40.22 -4.40
CA ASN A 42 -13.63 -39.65 -3.83
C ASN A 42 -13.82 -38.88 -2.50
N LEU A 43 -15.04 -38.44 -2.17
CA LEU A 43 -15.33 -37.75 -0.91
C LEU A 43 -15.81 -38.70 0.18
N ASP A 44 -15.60 -38.28 1.42
CA ASP A 44 -16.19 -38.89 2.60
C ASP A 44 -17.02 -37.84 3.36
N VAL A 45 -17.96 -38.31 4.18
CA VAL A 45 -18.91 -37.41 4.87
C VAL A 45 -18.18 -36.50 5.87
N LYS A 46 -17.06 -36.95 6.44
CA LYS A 46 -16.26 -36.13 7.36
C LYS A 46 -15.58 -34.97 6.62
N THR A 47 -15.12 -35.18 5.39
CA THR A 47 -14.56 -34.10 4.55
C THR A 47 -15.63 -33.08 4.18
N ILE A 48 -16.82 -33.51 3.78
CA ILE A 48 -17.95 -32.60 3.50
C ILE A 48 -18.32 -31.81 4.77
N LYS A 49 -18.39 -32.46 5.93
CA LYS A 49 -18.67 -31.79 7.19
C LYS A 49 -17.60 -30.77 7.58
N ALA A 50 -16.32 -31.10 7.40
CA ALA A 50 -15.23 -30.17 7.68
C ALA A 50 -15.27 -28.94 6.76
N PHE A 51 -15.63 -29.13 5.49
CA PHE A 51 -15.82 -28.03 4.55
C PHE A 51 -17.01 -27.14 4.96
N GLU A 52 -18.13 -27.73 5.33
CA GLU A 52 -19.31 -27.01 5.83
C GLU A 52 -19.03 -26.20 7.09
N GLU A 53 -18.37 -26.82 8.08
CA GLU A 53 -17.95 -26.11 9.30
C GLU A 53 -16.98 -24.96 8.99
N ALA A 54 -16.12 -25.11 8.00
CA ALA A 54 -15.23 -24.04 7.55
C ALA A 54 -16.00 -22.92 6.84
N MET A 55 -16.95 -23.27 5.97
CA MET A 55 -17.82 -22.31 5.28
C MET A 55 -18.72 -21.54 6.24
N GLU A 56 -19.28 -22.21 7.25
CA GLU A 56 -20.08 -21.57 8.29
C GLU A 56 -19.24 -20.63 9.16
N LYS A 57 -18.01 -21.02 9.51
CA LYS A 57 -17.05 -20.11 10.18
C LYS A 57 -16.73 -18.88 9.33
N VAL A 58 -16.54 -19.06 8.02
CA VAL A 58 -16.29 -17.94 7.11
C VAL A 58 -17.52 -17.05 6.99
N ALA A 59 -18.73 -17.62 6.91
CA ALA A 59 -19.98 -16.87 6.85
C ALA A 59 -20.23 -16.07 8.14
N THR A 60 -20.04 -16.70 9.31
CA THR A 60 -20.16 -16.03 10.61
C THR A 60 -19.11 -14.94 10.81
N GLU A 61 -17.87 -15.15 10.34
CA GLU A 61 -16.81 -14.14 10.32
C GLU A 61 -17.12 -12.98 9.36
N TYR A 62 -17.83 -13.25 8.25
CA TYR A 62 -18.24 -12.22 7.31
C TYR A 62 -19.39 -11.36 7.85
N ASP A 63 -20.32 -11.98 8.57
CA ASP A 63 -21.50 -11.31 9.15
C ASP A 63 -21.22 -10.67 10.53
N ARG A 64 -20.04 -10.85 11.12
CA ARG A 64 -19.72 -10.24 12.42
C ARG A 64 -19.54 -8.73 12.27
N GLU A 65 -19.98 -7.99 13.29
CA GLU A 65 -19.64 -6.57 13.39
C GLU A 65 -18.12 -6.42 13.59
N LYS A 66 -17.51 -5.63 12.71
CA LYS A 66 -16.09 -5.29 12.80
C LYS A 66 -15.87 -4.34 13.97
N THR A 67 -14.74 -4.51 14.66
CA THR A 67 -14.32 -3.57 15.70
C THR A 67 -13.95 -2.21 15.10
N ASP A 68 -13.92 -1.18 15.94
CA ASP A 68 -13.52 0.17 15.51
C ASP A 68 -12.07 0.18 14.94
N SER A 69 -11.15 -0.61 15.51
CA SER A 69 -9.76 -0.76 15.01
C SER A 69 -9.72 -1.45 13.64
N GLU A 70 -10.52 -2.51 13.45
CA GLU A 70 -10.66 -3.21 12.17
C GLU A 70 -11.25 -2.31 11.09
N ILE A 71 -12.25 -1.49 11.42
CA ILE A 71 -12.84 -0.54 10.46
C ILE A 71 -11.79 0.47 10.02
N LEU A 72 -11.03 1.04 10.95
CA LEU A 72 -9.99 2.03 10.66
C LEU A 72 -8.89 1.46 9.75
N ILE A 73 -8.29 0.32 10.13
CA ILE A 73 -7.18 -0.23 9.34
C ILE A 73 -7.64 -0.71 7.96
N ASN A 74 -8.84 -1.29 7.85
CA ASN A 74 -9.40 -1.69 6.56
C ASN A 74 -9.65 -0.48 5.66
N TYR A 75 -10.10 0.65 6.22
CA TYR A 75 -10.24 1.90 5.47
C TYR A 75 -8.87 2.39 4.95
N ILE A 76 -7.84 2.39 5.80
CA ILE A 76 -6.48 2.82 5.43
C ILE A 76 -5.90 1.90 4.35
N ARG A 77 -5.98 0.58 4.54
CA ARG A 77 -5.55 -0.41 3.55
C ARG A 77 -6.24 -0.24 2.21
N ARG A 78 -7.55 -0.02 2.22
CA ARG A 78 -8.31 0.24 0.98
C ARG A 78 -7.81 1.49 0.27
N LYS A 79 -7.53 2.57 1.00
CA LYS A 79 -6.95 3.79 0.43
C LYS A 79 -5.54 3.57 -0.10
N ASN A 80 -4.69 2.88 0.63
CA ASN A 80 -3.33 2.56 0.20
C ASN A 80 -3.29 1.65 -1.04
N ASN A 81 -4.21 0.68 -1.15
CA ASN A 81 -4.38 -0.13 -2.36
C ASN A 81 -4.83 0.68 -3.59
N LEU A 82 -5.43 1.85 -3.37
CA LEU A 82 -5.79 2.81 -4.42
C LEU A 82 -4.68 3.84 -4.68
N GLU A 83 -3.46 3.60 -4.18
CA GLU A 83 -2.32 4.52 -4.27
C GLU A 83 -2.55 5.87 -3.56
N GLU A 84 -3.50 5.93 -2.60
CA GLU A 84 -3.84 7.13 -1.85
C GLU A 84 -3.30 7.08 -0.40
N ILE A 85 -2.55 8.12 -0.01
CA ILE A 85 -2.14 8.33 1.38
C ILE A 85 -3.30 8.96 2.18
N VAL A 86 -3.55 8.45 3.38
CA VAL A 86 -4.63 8.92 4.24
C VAL A 86 -4.15 10.11 5.07
N SER A 87 -4.84 11.25 4.95
CA SER A 87 -4.64 12.42 5.81
C SER A 87 -5.53 12.28 7.05
N MET A 88 -4.98 12.59 8.23
CA MET A 88 -5.74 12.57 9.47
C MET A 88 -6.86 13.62 9.47
N ALA A 89 -6.60 14.80 8.90
CA ALA A 89 -7.63 15.84 8.76
C ALA A 89 -8.79 15.37 7.86
N GLU A 90 -8.50 14.79 6.69
CA GLU A 90 -9.51 14.25 5.77
C GLU A 90 -10.29 13.09 6.39
N LEU A 91 -9.59 12.18 7.08
CA LEU A 91 -10.19 11.05 7.79
C LEU A 91 -11.19 11.52 8.87
N LYS A 92 -10.83 12.54 9.65
CA LYS A 92 -11.72 13.09 10.68
C LYS A 92 -12.88 13.88 10.09
N LEU A 93 -12.70 14.48 8.92
CA LEU A 93 -13.75 15.22 8.22
C LEU A 93 -14.80 14.26 7.63
N ASN A 94 -14.36 13.14 7.05
CA ASN A 94 -15.21 12.13 6.44
C ASN A 94 -14.84 10.73 6.97
N PRO A 95 -15.21 10.40 8.22
CA PRO A 95 -14.88 9.11 8.81
C PRO A 95 -15.60 7.96 8.06
N PRO A 96 -14.99 6.76 8.00
CA PRO A 96 -15.68 5.59 7.48
C PRO A 96 -16.90 5.24 8.33
N GLU A 97 -17.87 4.56 7.71
CA GLU A 97 -19.08 4.10 8.40
C GLU A 97 -18.73 3.29 9.66
N GLY A 98 -19.43 3.58 10.76
CA GLY A 98 -19.15 2.99 12.09
C GLY A 98 -18.16 3.79 12.95
N LEU A 99 -17.37 4.70 12.36
CA LEU A 99 -16.47 5.60 13.09
C LEU A 99 -16.98 7.05 13.12
N ASN A 100 -16.57 7.76 14.16
CA ASN A 100 -16.67 9.20 14.28
C ASN A 100 -15.32 9.77 14.70
N LYS A 101 -15.22 11.10 14.78
CA LYS A 101 -13.98 11.78 15.12
C LYS A 101 -13.44 11.38 16.49
N GLU A 102 -14.31 11.27 17.49
CA GLU A 102 -13.95 10.92 18.86
C GLU A 102 -13.36 9.50 18.93
N LYS A 103 -13.98 8.54 18.24
CA LYS A 103 -13.48 7.17 18.12
C LYS A 103 -12.12 7.13 17.43
N ILE A 104 -11.94 7.88 16.34
CA ILE A 104 -10.64 7.99 15.65
C ILE A 104 -9.57 8.54 16.59
N ASP A 105 -9.88 9.58 17.37
CA ASP A 105 -8.95 10.14 18.35
C ASP A 105 -8.56 9.10 19.41
N VAL A 106 -9.52 8.31 19.92
CA VAL A 106 -9.26 7.23 20.89
C VAL A 106 -8.40 6.13 20.29
N LEU A 107 -8.73 5.65 19.09
CA LEU A 107 -7.95 4.62 18.38
C LEU A 107 -6.53 5.10 18.12
N PHE A 108 -6.34 6.37 17.77
CA PHE A 108 -5.03 6.94 17.48
C PHE A 108 -4.17 7.10 18.74
N GLN A 109 -4.76 7.60 19.83
CA GLN A 109 -4.04 7.78 21.10
C GLN A 109 -3.62 6.45 21.75
N ASN A 110 -4.40 5.40 21.51
CA ASN A 110 -4.20 4.08 22.11
C ASN A 110 -3.88 3.03 21.03
N SER A 111 -3.23 3.43 19.92
CA SER A 111 -3.00 2.53 18.78
C SER A 111 -2.23 1.27 19.15
N GLY A 112 -1.32 1.35 20.14
CA GLY A 112 -0.57 0.22 20.66
C GLY A 112 -1.39 -0.81 21.44
N ASP A 113 -2.63 -0.49 21.83
CA ASP A 113 -3.52 -1.42 22.53
C ASP A 113 -4.30 -2.32 21.55
N PHE A 114 -4.26 -2.01 20.24
CA PHE A 114 -5.00 -2.72 19.21
C PHE A 114 -4.05 -3.50 18.30
N ILE A 115 -4.14 -4.83 18.34
CA ILE A 115 -3.31 -5.70 17.50
C ILE A 115 -3.53 -5.44 16.00
N GLU A 116 -4.73 -5.03 15.61
CA GLU A 116 -5.04 -4.75 14.20
C GLU A 116 -4.32 -3.50 13.67
N LEU A 117 -3.88 -2.62 14.57
CA LEU A 117 -3.16 -1.38 14.25
C LEU A 117 -1.64 -1.53 14.40
N GLU A 118 -1.12 -2.74 14.64
CA GLU A 118 0.33 -2.98 14.84
C GLU A 118 1.20 -2.45 13.68
N ASN A 119 0.69 -2.53 12.45
CA ASN A 119 1.39 -2.09 11.24
C ASN A 119 1.00 -0.67 10.78
N LEU A 120 0.24 0.06 11.58
CA LEU A 120 -0.12 1.44 11.28
C LEU A 120 1.08 2.35 11.51
N GLU A 121 1.57 2.96 10.44
CA GLU A 121 2.66 3.93 10.48
C GLU A 121 2.16 5.35 10.23
N ILE A 122 2.87 6.31 10.80
CA ILE A 122 2.47 7.73 10.81
C ILE A 122 3.62 8.59 10.30
N ILE A 123 3.32 9.50 9.38
CA ILE A 123 4.23 10.55 8.94
C ILE A 123 3.69 11.89 9.43
N GLU A 124 4.40 12.51 10.36
CA GLU A 124 4.09 13.84 10.85
C GLU A 124 4.77 14.91 9.98
N THR A 125 3.99 15.91 9.59
CA THR A 125 4.46 17.08 8.84
C THR A 125 4.01 18.36 9.53
N LYS A 126 4.38 19.50 8.97
CA LYS A 126 3.87 20.80 9.44
C LYS A 126 2.39 21.02 9.09
N LYS A 127 1.83 20.31 8.11
CA LYS A 127 0.45 20.53 7.64
C LYS A 127 -0.53 19.55 8.27
N ASP A 128 -0.16 18.28 8.33
CA ASP A 128 -1.02 17.21 8.84
C ASP A 128 -0.23 15.96 9.27
N LEU A 129 -0.94 15.00 9.85
CA LEU A 129 -0.49 13.63 10.05
C LEU A 129 -1.00 12.75 8.92
N TYR A 130 -0.14 11.89 8.40
CA TYR A 130 -0.50 10.95 7.33
C TYR A 130 -0.33 9.52 7.80
N LEU A 131 -1.27 8.67 7.41
CA LEU A 131 -1.41 7.30 7.88
C LEU A 131 -1.25 6.33 6.71
N TYR A 132 -0.49 5.26 6.92
CA TYR A 132 -0.39 4.14 5.99
C TYR A 132 -0.15 2.82 6.72
N ASP A 133 -0.47 1.71 6.05
CA ASP A 133 -0.12 0.37 6.54
C ASP A 133 1.25 -0.05 5.97
N SER A 134 2.20 -0.34 6.86
CA SER A 134 3.57 -0.73 6.50
C SER A 134 3.68 -2.09 5.82
N THR A 135 2.64 -2.93 5.91
CA THR A 135 2.55 -4.19 5.14
C THR A 135 2.26 -3.95 3.67
N LEU A 136 1.66 -2.81 3.31
CA LEU A 136 1.33 -2.46 1.94
C LEU A 136 2.37 -1.50 1.33
N TRP A 137 2.80 -0.49 2.09
CA TRP A 137 3.68 0.57 1.58
C TRP A 137 5.00 0.62 2.34
N THR A 138 6.08 0.88 1.60
CA THR A 138 7.35 1.24 2.23
C THR A 138 7.30 2.68 2.74
N GLY A 139 8.05 2.99 3.82
CA GLY A 139 8.12 4.36 4.33
C GLY A 139 8.59 5.39 3.30
N GLN A 140 9.45 4.98 2.36
CA GLN A 140 9.88 5.85 1.26
C GLN A 140 8.75 6.16 0.26
N TYR A 141 7.93 5.16 -0.07
CA TYR A 141 6.79 5.36 -0.95
C TYR A 141 5.77 6.29 -0.28
N ALA A 142 5.45 6.03 0.99
CA ALA A 142 4.57 6.87 1.80
C ALA A 142 5.07 8.32 1.91
N ALA A 143 6.36 8.54 2.22
CA ALA A 143 6.94 9.88 2.29
C ALA A 143 6.85 10.63 0.96
N THR A 144 7.03 9.93 -0.17
CA THR A 144 6.87 10.53 -1.50
C THR A 144 5.41 10.89 -1.75
N ALA A 145 4.47 10.02 -1.40
CA ALA A 145 3.03 10.29 -1.53
C ALA A 145 2.58 11.48 -0.69
N VAL A 146 3.11 11.64 0.53
CA VAL A 146 2.87 12.81 1.38
C VAL A 146 3.33 14.10 0.69
N LEU A 147 4.55 14.14 0.16
CA LEU A 147 5.07 15.32 -0.55
C LEU A 147 4.19 15.73 -1.74
N LEU A 148 3.73 14.76 -2.51
CA LEU A 148 2.83 14.99 -3.65
C LEU A 148 1.46 15.49 -3.19
N LYS A 149 0.90 14.90 -2.13
CA LYS A 149 -0.39 15.31 -1.57
C LYS A 149 -0.33 16.74 -1.01
N GLU A 150 0.78 17.09 -0.37
CA GLU A 150 1.02 18.44 0.14
C GLU A 150 1.31 19.49 -0.93
N LYS A 151 1.61 19.05 -2.16
CA LYS A 151 2.00 19.90 -3.29
C LYS A 151 3.18 20.82 -2.95
N ASP A 152 4.10 20.35 -2.11
CA ASP A 152 5.32 21.09 -1.77
C ASP A 152 6.46 20.67 -2.70
N ILE A 153 6.50 21.31 -3.88
CA ILE A 153 7.50 21.01 -4.91
C ILE A 153 8.94 21.29 -4.45
N LEU A 154 9.16 22.29 -3.59
CA LEU A 154 10.50 22.62 -3.07
C LEU A 154 11.02 21.48 -2.21
N GLU A 155 10.19 21.04 -1.26
CA GLU A 155 10.53 19.94 -0.37
C GLU A 155 10.66 18.61 -1.12
N ALA A 156 9.77 18.35 -2.10
CA ALA A 156 9.83 17.15 -2.92
C ALA A 156 11.15 17.03 -3.68
N ILE A 157 11.58 18.14 -4.32
CA ILE A 157 12.86 18.19 -5.04
C ILE A 157 14.03 18.03 -4.06
N ALA A 158 14.04 18.79 -2.96
CA ALA A 158 15.12 18.73 -1.97
C ALA A 158 15.29 17.33 -1.37
N GLN A 159 14.21 16.69 -0.94
CA GLN A 159 14.26 15.34 -0.38
C GLN A 159 14.73 14.32 -1.41
N ARG A 160 14.23 14.40 -2.65
CA ARG A 160 14.67 13.50 -3.72
C ARG A 160 16.16 13.69 -4.02
N THR A 161 16.64 14.92 -4.11
CA THR A 161 18.06 15.23 -4.33
C THR A 161 18.93 14.72 -3.19
N ARG A 162 18.60 15.03 -1.93
CA ARG A 162 19.35 14.55 -0.75
C ARG A 162 19.41 13.03 -0.71
N ARG A 163 18.29 12.36 -0.97
CA ARG A 163 18.20 10.91 -0.98
C ARG A 163 19.04 10.30 -2.09
N ASP A 164 18.92 10.77 -3.32
CA ASP A 164 19.72 10.26 -4.43
C ASP A 164 21.20 10.48 -4.13
N CYS A 165 21.62 11.66 -3.64
CA CYS A 165 23.02 11.87 -3.24
C CYS A 165 23.49 10.99 -2.07
N LYS A 166 22.62 10.67 -1.10
CA LYS A 166 22.98 9.87 0.09
C LYS A 166 23.02 8.37 -0.18
N ILE A 167 21.96 7.84 -0.82
CA ILE A 167 21.76 6.39 -1.01
C ILE A 167 22.40 5.92 -2.31
N TYR A 168 22.28 6.72 -3.37
CA TYR A 168 22.72 6.37 -4.72
C TYR A 168 23.73 7.41 -5.20
N PRO A 169 24.96 7.50 -4.66
CA PRO A 169 25.84 8.67 -4.69
C PRO A 169 26.01 9.29 -6.09
N ARG A 170 24.99 10.05 -6.51
CA ARG A 170 24.77 10.57 -7.86
C ARG A 170 23.93 11.84 -7.77
N PRO A 171 24.16 12.80 -8.67
CA PRO A 171 23.30 13.97 -8.77
C PRO A 171 21.95 13.58 -9.43
N LEU A 172 20.89 14.28 -9.05
CA LEU A 172 19.54 14.08 -9.58
C LEU A 172 19.39 14.83 -10.89
N GLN A 173 19.13 14.13 -11.99
CA GLN A 173 18.79 14.76 -13.28
C GLN A 173 17.44 15.48 -13.16
N ILE A 174 17.34 16.73 -13.65
CA ILE A 174 16.06 17.44 -13.61
C ILE A 174 14.99 16.75 -14.47
N SER A 175 15.38 16.00 -15.51
CA SER A 175 14.44 15.25 -16.36
C SER A 175 13.72 14.17 -15.57
N ALA A 176 14.35 13.57 -14.56
CA ALA A 176 13.73 12.53 -13.74
C ALA A 176 12.58 13.04 -12.85
N LEU A 177 12.45 14.37 -12.69
CA LEU A 177 11.32 15.01 -12.00
C LEU A 177 10.10 15.20 -12.93
N LYS A 178 10.28 15.02 -14.24
CA LYS A 178 9.18 15.04 -15.23
C LYS A 178 8.47 13.68 -15.31
N ASP A 179 9.09 12.63 -14.78
CA ASP A 179 8.56 11.27 -14.76
C ASP A 179 7.70 11.00 -13.50
N ILE A 180 6.96 9.90 -13.53
CA ILE A 180 6.20 9.39 -12.37
C ILE A 180 7.19 9.11 -11.21
N PRO A 181 6.85 9.52 -9.96
CA PRO A 181 5.54 9.99 -9.51
C PRO A 181 5.37 11.52 -9.46
N TYR A 182 6.35 12.30 -9.90
CA TYR A 182 6.33 13.76 -9.75
C TYR A 182 5.57 14.48 -10.87
N ASN A 183 5.78 14.07 -12.12
CA ASN A 183 5.13 14.66 -13.30
C ASN A 183 5.18 16.20 -13.33
N TYR A 184 6.27 16.80 -12.85
CA TYR A 184 6.41 18.26 -12.86
C TYR A 184 6.77 18.75 -14.26
N SER A 185 6.21 19.89 -14.65
CA SER A 185 6.65 20.60 -15.85
C SER A 185 8.05 21.20 -15.66
N GLU A 186 8.71 21.49 -16.77
CA GLU A 186 10.03 22.13 -16.75
C GLU A 186 10.01 23.49 -16.05
N ASP A 187 8.98 24.30 -16.32
CA ASP A 187 8.80 25.62 -15.70
C ASP A 187 8.62 25.52 -14.18
N GLU A 188 7.86 24.51 -13.70
CA GLU A 188 7.70 24.25 -12.27
C GLU A 188 9.01 23.89 -11.60
N ILE A 189 9.82 23.02 -12.24
CA ILE A 189 11.12 22.59 -11.73
C ILE A 189 12.08 23.78 -11.67
N LEU A 190 12.22 24.53 -12.77
CA LEU A 190 13.12 25.69 -12.83
C LEU A 190 12.69 26.79 -11.84
N GLY A 191 11.38 27.06 -11.75
CA GLY A 191 10.82 28.00 -10.78
C GLY A 191 11.01 27.55 -9.33
N ALA A 192 10.95 26.24 -9.05
CA ALA A 192 11.26 25.67 -7.73
C ALA A 192 12.74 25.87 -7.39
N ILE A 193 13.66 25.49 -8.30
CA ILE A 193 15.10 25.67 -8.11
C ILE A 193 15.46 27.15 -7.85
N ALA A 194 14.85 28.08 -8.59
CA ALA A 194 15.06 29.50 -8.37
C ALA A 194 14.58 29.96 -6.98
N ARG A 195 13.43 29.47 -6.50
CA ARG A 195 12.91 29.76 -5.15
C ARG A 195 13.76 29.13 -4.06
N MET A 196 14.29 27.92 -4.25
CA MET A 196 15.15 27.23 -3.28
C MET A 196 16.40 28.05 -2.94
N LYS A 197 16.99 28.76 -3.92
CA LYS A 197 18.15 29.64 -3.70
C LYS A 197 17.88 30.80 -2.73
N LEU A 198 16.60 31.15 -2.50
CA LEU A 198 16.18 32.25 -1.62
C LEU A 198 15.82 31.77 -0.21
N ASP A 199 15.79 30.47 0.03
CA ASP A 199 15.34 29.87 1.29
C ASP A 199 16.48 29.05 1.93
N ASN A 200 16.84 29.42 3.15
CA ASN A 200 17.97 28.83 3.87
C ASN A 200 17.80 27.34 4.16
N ARG A 201 16.57 26.82 4.14
CA ARG A 201 16.29 25.38 4.34
C ARG A 201 16.81 24.50 3.21
N TYR A 202 17.13 25.11 2.07
CA TYR A 202 17.61 24.44 0.86
C TYR A 202 19.02 24.89 0.46
N SER A 203 19.78 25.50 1.38
CA SER A 203 21.12 26.02 1.11
C SER A 203 22.13 24.95 0.71
N ASP A 204 21.87 23.69 1.07
CA ASP A 204 22.68 22.55 0.65
C ASP A 204 22.41 22.14 -0.81
N ILE A 205 21.30 22.55 -1.41
CA ILE A 205 20.90 22.12 -2.75
C ILE A 205 21.55 23.00 -3.81
N GLY A 206 22.45 22.40 -4.59
CA GLY A 206 23.15 23.03 -5.70
C GLY A 206 22.76 22.45 -7.07
N THR A 207 23.19 23.13 -8.13
CA THR A 207 23.00 22.71 -9.53
C THR A 207 24.35 22.59 -10.25
N VAL A 208 24.53 21.54 -11.04
CA VAL A 208 25.66 21.36 -11.97
C VAL A 208 25.12 21.18 -13.38
N THR A 209 25.92 21.50 -14.40
CA THR A 209 25.48 21.45 -15.81
C THR A 209 26.50 20.69 -16.65
N ALA A 210 26.05 19.66 -17.34
CA ALA A 210 26.84 18.88 -18.27
C ALA A 210 27.11 19.63 -19.59
N SER A 211 28.09 19.17 -20.36
CA SER A 211 28.51 19.81 -21.61
C SER A 211 27.43 19.89 -22.70
N ASN A 212 26.44 19.00 -22.66
CA ASN A 212 25.27 19.01 -23.53
C ASN A 212 24.12 19.91 -23.04
N GLY A 213 24.32 20.63 -21.92
CA GLY A 213 23.32 21.50 -21.29
C GLY A 213 22.38 20.78 -20.32
N GLY A 214 22.55 19.47 -20.09
CA GLY A 214 21.79 18.73 -19.08
C GLY A 214 22.09 19.24 -17.68
N VAL A 215 21.05 19.52 -16.89
CA VAL A 215 21.19 20.06 -15.52
C VAL A 215 20.92 18.96 -14.51
N CYS A 216 21.79 18.85 -13.49
CA CYS A 216 21.58 17.97 -12.36
C CYS A 216 21.61 18.76 -11.05
N LEU A 217 20.85 18.28 -10.06
CA LEU A 217 20.79 18.79 -8.69
C LEU A 217 21.64 17.90 -7.78
N TYR A 218 22.31 18.50 -6.80
CA TYR A 218 23.04 17.76 -5.77
C TYR A 218 22.84 18.40 -4.40
N SER A 219 23.08 17.64 -3.33
CA SER A 219 23.13 18.18 -1.97
C SER A 219 24.57 18.19 -1.47
N SER A 220 25.07 19.36 -1.08
CA SER A 220 26.41 19.56 -0.54
C SER A 220 26.64 18.89 0.81
N GLU A 221 25.57 18.45 1.51
CA GLU A 221 25.67 17.63 2.72
C GLU A 221 26.23 16.24 2.42
N TYR A 222 25.96 15.70 1.23
CA TYR A 222 26.27 14.31 0.87
C TYR A 222 27.29 14.20 -0.26
N MET A 223 27.47 15.25 -1.07
CA MET A 223 28.32 15.20 -2.26
C MET A 223 28.97 16.56 -2.55
N SER A 224 30.28 16.55 -2.85
CA SER A 224 30.96 17.76 -3.33
C SER A 224 30.51 18.16 -4.73
N GLU A 225 30.49 19.45 -5.03
CA GLU A 225 30.16 20.00 -6.35
C GLU A 225 31.00 19.38 -7.48
N LYS A 226 32.32 19.24 -7.25
CA LYS A 226 33.23 18.65 -8.25
C LYS A 226 32.84 17.20 -8.57
N TYR A 227 32.45 16.42 -7.57
CA TYR A 227 32.02 15.04 -7.76
C TYR A 227 30.66 14.99 -8.47
N ALA A 228 29.72 15.86 -8.08
CA ALA A 228 28.43 16.01 -8.77
C ALA A 228 28.61 16.38 -10.25
N GLN A 229 29.51 17.32 -10.57
CA GLN A 229 29.78 17.75 -11.93
C GLN A 229 30.32 16.60 -12.80
N ALA A 230 31.27 15.82 -12.27
CA ALA A 230 31.83 14.68 -13.00
C ALA A 230 30.75 13.62 -13.31
N LEU A 231 29.91 13.29 -12.33
CA LEU A 231 28.82 12.33 -12.53
C LEU A 231 27.70 12.86 -13.43
N CYS A 232 27.36 14.14 -13.32
CA CYS A 232 26.35 14.74 -14.20
C CYS A 232 26.79 14.67 -15.66
N GLU A 233 28.08 14.93 -15.94
CA GLU A 233 28.65 14.77 -17.29
C GLU A 233 28.48 13.33 -17.80
N GLU A 234 28.88 12.33 -17.00
CA GLU A 234 28.76 10.92 -17.37
C GLU A 234 27.30 10.51 -17.66
N ILE A 235 26.38 10.85 -16.73
CA ILE A 235 24.97 10.47 -16.80
C ILE A 235 24.27 11.16 -18.00
N GLU A 236 24.50 12.46 -18.19
CA GLU A 236 23.83 13.23 -19.24
C GLU A 236 24.41 13.00 -20.64
N VAL A 237 25.72 12.72 -20.75
CA VAL A 237 26.41 12.69 -22.03
C VAL A 237 26.76 11.27 -22.47
N GLU A 238 27.31 10.45 -21.58
CA GLU A 238 27.84 9.14 -21.97
C GLU A 238 26.75 8.09 -22.04
N TRP A 239 25.84 8.07 -21.07
CA TRP A 239 24.78 7.06 -21.02
C TRP A 239 23.65 7.34 -22.02
N LYS A 240 23.33 8.60 -22.29
CA LYS A 240 22.35 8.98 -23.33
C LYS A 240 22.83 8.75 -24.76
N LYS A 241 24.14 8.62 -24.99
CA LYS A 241 24.69 8.27 -26.32
C LYS A 241 24.56 6.79 -26.68
N GLN A 242 24.26 5.94 -25.70
CA GLN A 242 24.18 4.48 -25.87
C GLN A 242 22.74 3.94 -25.98
N GLN A 243 21.74 4.83 -25.92
CA GLN A 243 20.33 4.54 -26.14
C GLN A 243 19.88 5.11 -27.48
#